data_AF-A0A239G852-F1
#
_entry.id   AF-A0A239G852-F1
#
_cell.length_a   1.000
_cell.length_b   1.000
_cell.length_c   1.000
_cell.angle_alpha   90.00
_cell.angle_beta   90.00
_cell.angle_gamma   90.00
#
_symmetry.space_group_name_H-M   'P 1'
#
loop_
_entity.id
_entity.type
_entity.pdbx_description
1 polymer ?
#
loop_
_entity_poly.entity_id
_entity_poly.type
_entity_poly.pdbx_seq_one_letter_code
_entity_poly.pdbx_strand_id
1 'polypeptide(L)'
;MSAFSDNPIVMQLGKVGLFREWLKDSAFDYRIGAIDIIERQDGSEELTFDLNRGDSLVSTFDSVDAALRFLADPMLTSAFENYLHGFTRKRLGRLQDPVGKI
;
A
#
# COMPACT_ATOMS: atom_id res chain seq x y z
N MET A 1 -10.39 20.28 7.82
CA MET A 1 -10.07 18.84 7.86
C MET A 1 -9.76 18.42 6.43
N SER A 2 -8.64 17.76 6.21
CA SER A 2 -8.07 17.56 4.87
C SER A 2 -8.91 16.56 4.05
N ALA A 3 -9.42 16.97 2.89
CA ALA A 3 -10.16 16.13 1.93
C ALA A 3 -9.41 14.85 1.49
N PHE A 4 -8.12 14.77 1.81
CA PHE A 4 -7.28 13.59 1.61
C PHE A 4 -7.64 12.41 2.54
N SER A 5 -8.29 12.67 3.67
CA SER A 5 -8.66 11.64 4.66
C SER A 5 -9.97 10.93 4.30
N ASP A 6 -10.82 11.59 3.50
CA ASP A 6 -12.18 11.15 3.18
C ASP A 6 -12.28 10.50 1.78
N ASN A 7 -11.19 10.44 1.01
CA ASN A 7 -11.16 9.78 -0.30
C ASN A 7 -10.60 8.35 -0.16
N PRO A 8 -11.44 7.30 -0.30
CA PRO A 8 -11.02 5.91 -0.11
C PRO A 8 -9.94 5.47 -1.11
N ILE A 9 -9.89 6.05 -2.30
CA ILE A 9 -8.89 5.68 -3.32
C ILE A 9 -7.54 6.28 -3.02
N VAL A 10 -7.50 7.51 -2.52
CA VAL A 10 -6.22 8.12 -2.09
C VAL A 10 -5.58 7.28 -0.98
N MET A 11 -6.40 6.77 -0.06
CA MET A 11 -5.98 5.85 0.99
C MET A 11 -5.47 4.51 0.42
N GLN A 12 -6.19 3.92 -0.53
CA GLN A 12 -5.78 2.68 -1.20
C GLN A 12 -4.48 2.87 -1.99
N LEU A 13 -4.38 3.93 -2.79
CA LEU A 13 -3.20 4.27 -3.57
C LEU A 13 -1.98 4.47 -2.67
N GLY A 14 -2.17 5.15 -1.52
CA GLY A 14 -1.13 5.28 -0.50
C GLY A 14 -0.67 3.93 0.05
N LYS A 15 -1.60 3.01 0.32
CA LYS A 15 -1.28 1.65 0.79
C LYS A 15 -0.55 0.82 -0.28
N VAL A 16 -0.97 0.88 -1.53
CA VAL A 16 -0.29 0.23 -2.67
C VAL A 16 1.13 0.81 -2.85
N GLY A 17 1.29 2.12 -2.74
CA GLY A 17 2.61 2.77 -2.78
C GLY A 17 3.54 2.28 -1.68
N LEU A 18 3.06 2.20 -0.44
CA LEU A 18 3.84 1.66 0.69
C LEU A 18 4.18 0.18 0.51
N PHE A 19 3.25 -0.61 -0.03
CA PHE A 19 3.48 -2.03 -0.32
C PHE A 19 4.54 -2.21 -1.40
N ARG A 20 4.50 -1.38 -2.46
CA ARG A 20 5.53 -1.34 -3.51
C ARG A 20 6.91 -1.01 -2.95
N GLU A 21 7.02 0.03 -2.12
CA GLU A 21 8.32 0.39 -1.52
C GLU A 21 8.83 -0.71 -0.59
N TRP A 22 7.96 -1.28 0.25
CA TRP A 22 8.34 -2.37 1.14
C TRP A 22 8.85 -3.61 0.38
N LEU A 23 8.20 -3.97 -0.74
CA LEU A 23 8.62 -5.11 -1.56
C LEU A 23 10.01 -4.91 -2.20
N LYS A 24 10.39 -3.69 -2.59
CA LYS A 24 11.73 -3.40 -3.15
C LYS A 24 12.86 -3.73 -2.18
N ASP A 25 12.63 -3.48 -0.90
CA ASP A 25 13.62 -3.71 0.17
C ASP A 25 13.51 -5.12 0.77
N SER A 26 12.50 -5.90 0.33
CA SER A 26 12.26 -7.24 0.85
C SER A 26 13.06 -8.29 0.08
N ALA A 27 13.42 -9.38 0.74
CA ALA A 27 14.02 -10.55 0.08
C ALA A 27 12.99 -11.37 -0.72
N PHE A 28 11.73 -10.93 -0.79
CA PHE A 28 10.68 -11.62 -1.53
C PHE A 28 10.78 -11.29 -3.02
N ASP A 29 10.60 -12.30 -3.88
CA ASP A 29 10.66 -12.18 -5.35
C ASP A 29 9.38 -11.56 -5.95
N TYR A 30 8.72 -10.64 -5.24
CA TYR A 30 7.48 -10.01 -5.68
C TYR A 30 7.68 -8.52 -5.96
N ARG A 31 6.98 -8.02 -6.98
CA ARG A 31 6.99 -6.59 -7.34
C ARG A 31 5.61 -6.10 -7.77
N ILE A 32 5.30 -4.85 -7.44
CA ILE A 32 4.12 -4.17 -7.96
C ILE A 32 4.40 -3.66 -9.37
N GLY A 33 3.56 -4.07 -10.32
CA GLY A 33 3.59 -3.69 -11.72
C GLY A 33 2.76 -2.45 -12.01
N ALA A 34 1.89 -2.54 -13.02
CA ALA A 34 0.95 -1.48 -13.37
C ALA A 34 0.03 -1.18 -12.19
N ILE A 35 -0.35 0.09 -12.08
CA ILE A 35 -1.33 0.59 -11.11
C ILE A 35 -2.30 1.43 -11.92
N ASP A 36 -3.56 1.05 -11.92
CA ASP A 36 -4.61 1.67 -12.73
C ASP A 36 -5.74 2.18 -11.82
N ILE A 37 -6.31 3.32 -12.19
CA ILE A 37 -7.52 3.86 -11.57
C ILE A 37 -8.60 3.85 -12.66
N ILE A 38 -9.69 3.13 -12.40
CA ILE A 38 -10.78 2.88 -13.33
C ILE A 38 -12.02 3.60 -12.81
N GLU A 39 -12.60 4.49 -13.60
CA GLU A 39 -13.92 5.06 -13.33
C GLU A 39 -15.01 4.09 -13.81
N ARG A 40 -15.89 3.67 -12.89
CA ARG A 40 -17.02 2.78 -13.14
C ARG A 40 -18.21 3.57 -13.68
N GLN A 41 -19.16 2.85 -14.28
CA GLN A 41 -20.36 3.46 -14.89
C GLN A 41 -21.26 4.21 -13.90
N ASP A 42 -21.18 3.89 -12.61
CA ASP A 42 -21.89 4.58 -11.54
C ASP A 42 -21.16 5.83 -11.02
N GLY A 43 -20.04 6.21 -11.65
CA GLY A 43 -19.20 7.33 -11.25
C GLY A 43 -18.31 7.04 -10.04
N SER A 44 -18.31 5.80 -9.53
CA SER A 44 -17.33 5.38 -8.53
C SER A 44 -15.99 5.09 -9.22
N GLU A 45 -14.91 5.31 -8.51
CA GLU A 45 -13.58 4.98 -8.99
C GLU A 45 -13.10 3.67 -8.29
N GLU A 46 -12.23 2.92 -8.96
CA GLU A 46 -11.63 1.69 -8.46
C GLU A 46 -10.12 1.70 -8.73
N LEU A 47 -9.31 1.31 -7.75
CA LEU A 47 -7.88 1.14 -7.91
C LEU A 47 -7.57 -0.34 -8.13
N THR A 48 -6.78 -0.66 -9.15
CA THR A 48 -6.20 -1.99 -9.33
C THR A 48 -4.68 -1.92 -9.46
N PHE A 49 -3.99 -3.01 -9.15
CA PHE A 49 -2.57 -3.14 -9.40
C PHE A 49 -2.16 -4.58 -9.72
N ASP A 50 -1.10 -4.71 -10.50
CA ASP A 50 -0.50 -5.99 -10.83
C ASP A 50 0.51 -6.41 -9.76
N LEU A 51 0.40 -7.66 -9.30
CA LEU A 51 1.46 -8.33 -8.57
C LEU A 51 2.21 -9.23 -9.54
N ASN A 52 3.52 -9.04 -9.63
CA ASN A 52 4.41 -9.86 -10.45
C ASN A 52 5.37 -10.64 -9.56
N ARG A 53 5.83 -11.80 -10.06
CA ARG A 53 6.92 -12.59 -9.51
C ARG A 53 7.99 -12.74 -10.58
N GLY A 54 9.20 -12.21 -10.32
CA GLY A 54 10.16 -11.97 -11.41
C GLY A 54 9.51 -11.17 -12.54
N ASP A 55 9.59 -11.68 -13.78
CA ASP A 55 8.99 -11.05 -14.97
C ASP A 55 7.57 -11.52 -15.32
N SER A 56 6.99 -12.38 -14.49
CA SER A 56 5.67 -12.97 -14.74
C SER A 56 4.59 -12.29 -13.91
N LEU A 57 3.46 -11.96 -14.54
CA LEU A 57 2.24 -11.54 -13.86
C LEU A 57 1.70 -12.70 -13.02
N VAL A 58 1.49 -12.47 -11.73
CA VAL A 58 0.84 -13.40 -10.81
C VAL A 58 -0.67 -13.21 -10.91
N SER A 59 -1.13 -11.99 -10.64
CA SER A 59 -2.53 -11.58 -10.73
C SER A 59 -2.64 -10.07 -10.58
N THR A 60 -3.81 -9.53 -10.94
CA THR A 60 -4.22 -8.16 -10.66
C THR A 60 -5.13 -8.15 -9.42
N PHE A 61 -5.00 -7.15 -8.56
CA PHE A 61 -5.73 -7.02 -7.30
C PHE A 61 -6.33 -5.62 -7.12
N ASP A 62 -7.47 -5.55 -6.42
CA ASP A 62 -8.16 -4.31 -6.05
C ASP A 62 -7.64 -3.69 -4.73
N SER A 63 -6.83 -4.45 -3.99
CA SER A 63 -6.39 -4.08 -2.66
C SER A 63 -5.16 -4.87 -2.22
N VAL A 64 -4.32 -4.24 -1.39
CA VAL A 64 -3.16 -4.91 -0.79
C VAL A 64 -3.59 -6.08 0.10
N ASP A 65 -4.73 -5.95 0.80
CA ASP A 65 -5.24 -7.04 1.64
C ASP A 65 -5.67 -8.25 0.82
N ALA A 66 -6.27 -8.05 -0.36
CA ALA A 66 -6.58 -9.14 -1.29
C ALA A 66 -5.29 -9.83 -1.80
N ALA A 67 -4.27 -9.07 -2.16
CA ALA A 67 -2.97 -9.61 -2.57
C ALA A 67 -2.31 -10.44 -1.45
N LEU A 68 -2.29 -9.93 -0.21
CA LEU A 68 -1.73 -10.64 0.95
C LEU A 68 -2.48 -11.94 1.26
N ARG A 69 -3.82 -11.93 1.19
CA ARG A 69 -4.64 -13.14 1.35
C ARG A 69 -4.36 -14.16 0.26
N PHE A 70 -4.20 -13.71 -0.99
CA PHE A 70 -3.88 -14.59 -2.13
C PHE A 70 -2.52 -15.26 -1.96
N LEU A 71 -1.50 -14.54 -1.49
CA LEU A 71 -0.18 -15.11 -1.20
C LEU A 71 -0.22 -16.16 -0.09
N ALA A 72 -1.26 -16.14 0.76
CA ALA A 72 -1.49 -17.08 1.84
C ALA A 72 -0.27 -17.28 2.78
N ASP A 73 0.54 -16.22 2.92
CA ASP A 73 1.72 -16.19 3.78
C ASP A 73 1.46 -15.29 5.01
N PRO A 74 1.21 -15.89 6.18
CA PRO A 74 0.98 -15.14 7.41
C PRO A 74 2.20 -14.30 7.83
N MET A 75 3.43 -14.77 7.56
CA MET A 75 4.65 -14.04 7.92
C MET A 75 4.79 -12.79 7.08
N LEU A 76 4.52 -12.89 5.77
CA LEU A 76 4.55 -11.75 4.84
C LEU A 76 3.49 -10.71 5.23
N THR A 77 2.28 -11.18 5.55
CA THR A 77 1.17 -10.33 6.01
C THR A 77 1.56 -9.58 7.29
N SER A 78 1.99 -10.29 8.34
CA SER A 78 2.41 -9.65 9.59
C SER A 78 3.63 -8.74 9.43
N ALA A 79 4.58 -9.07 8.56
CA ALA A 79 5.75 -8.24 8.30
C ALA A 79 5.37 -6.90 7.66
N PHE A 80 4.45 -6.91 6.69
CA PHE A 80 3.96 -5.68 6.08
C PHE A 80 3.12 -4.84 7.04
N GLU A 81 2.26 -5.46 7.85
CA GLU A 81 1.49 -4.76 8.89
C GLU A 81 2.43 -4.05 9.89
N ASN A 82 3.48 -4.74 10.34
CA ASN A 82 4.50 -4.16 11.21
C ASN A 82 5.24 -2.99 10.54
N TYR A 83 5.54 -3.09 9.24
CA TYR A 83 6.11 -2.00 8.46
C TYR A 83 5.18 -0.78 8.44
N LEU A 84 3.87 -0.97 8.18
CA LEU A 84 2.88 0.11 8.19
C LEU A 84 2.76 0.77 9.56
N HIS A 85 2.73 -0.01 10.65
CA HIS A 85 2.72 0.51 12.01
C HIS A 85 4.00 1.32 12.32
N GLY A 86 5.17 0.83 11.91
CA GLY A 86 6.45 1.52 12.05
C GLY A 86 6.53 2.82 11.26
N PHE A 87 6.03 2.82 10.01
CA PHE A 87 5.94 4.00 9.16
C PHE A 87 5.05 5.10 9.78
N THR A 88 3.89 4.69 10.30
CA THR A 88 2.94 5.58 10.97
C THR A 88 3.53 6.20 12.24
N ARG A 89 4.24 5.41 13.07
CA ARG A 89 4.93 5.90 14.27
C ARG A 89 6.06 6.88 13.96
N LYS A 90 6.89 6.62 12.96
CA LYS A 90 7.98 7.53 12.56
C LYS A 90 7.45 8.88 12.05
N ARG A 91 6.33 8.87 11.32
CA ARG A 91 5.70 10.10 10.81
C ARG A 91 5.03 10.91 11.92
N LEU A 92 4.35 10.26 12.87
CA LEU A 92 3.81 10.91 14.07
C LEU A 92 4.91 11.49 14.96
N GLY A 93 6.02 10.77 15.17
CA GLY A 93 7.16 11.28 15.94
C GLY A 93 7.77 12.54 15.33
N ARG A 94 7.91 12.60 13.99
CA ARG A 94 8.39 13.80 13.27
C ARG A 94 7.38 14.96 13.29
N LEU A 95 6.09 14.68 13.41
CA LEU A 95 5.03 15.70 13.53
C LEU A 95 4.84 16.22 14.96
N GLN A 96 5.33 15.49 15.97
CA GLN A 96 5.40 15.96 17.36
C GLN A 96 6.68 16.78 17.65
N ASP A 97 7.67 16.70 16.76
CA ASP A 97 8.93 17.46 16.81
C ASP A 97 8.93 18.92 16.28
N PRO A 98 7.80 19.65 16.11
CA PRO A 98 7.84 21.11 15.91
C PRO A 98 7.51 21.98 17.13
N VAL A 99 7.48 21.48 18.37
CA VAL A 99 7.19 22.31 19.58
C VAL A 99 8.29 22.25 20.65
N GLY A 100 9.53 21.93 20.26
CA GLY A 100 10.62 21.76 21.21
C GLY A 100 11.96 22.26 20.71
N LYS A 101 12.04 23.55 20.34
CA LYS A 101 13.24 24.41 20.38
C LYS A 101 12.91 25.77 19.73
N ILE A 102 12.38 26.68 20.54
CA ILE A 102 12.62 28.13 20.39
C ILE A 102 13.27 28.56 21.70
#